data_AF-A0A2B1KAK4-F1
#
_entry.id   AF-A0A2B1KAK4-F1
#
_cell.length_a   1.000
_cell.length_b   1.000
_cell.length_c   1.000
_cell.angle_alpha   90.00
_cell.angle_beta   90.00
_cell.angle_gamma   90.00
#
_symmetry.space_group_name_H-M   'P 1'
#
loop_
_entity.id
_entity.type
_entity.pdbx_description
1 polymer ?
#
loop_
_entity_poly.entity_id
_entity_poly.type
_entity_poly.pdbx_seq_one_letter_code
_entity_poly.pdbx_strand_id
1 'polypeptide(L)'
;MANIVKIRGSVFAPYAWLEPIKDPTTGNLFEYTGDAREFTPYAVNAMRSRLEQEVIIDFYKKEIFSHANACIVTVKITNPDGSIEYKKGRTSTENIVCTNVVWGTDEVSFKMSASASNPLNTAAPAADYVLTIHVNKSGVAQIEGAHDGFPCYEFYKQTDFGPFELIYTHDFRKTGDTPAALAGEMEYSFKTTI
;
A
#
# COMPACT_ATOMS: atom_id res chain seq x y z
N MET A 1 -20.37 21.50 -0.17
CA MET A 1 -19.95 20.95 1.13
C MET A 1 -19.91 19.46 0.95
N ALA A 2 -18.77 18.83 1.24
CA ALA A 2 -18.60 17.40 1.12
C ALA A 2 -19.23 16.71 2.34
N ASN A 3 -20.02 15.67 2.13
CA ASN A 3 -20.53 14.85 3.24
C ASN A 3 -19.54 13.73 3.55
N ILE A 4 -19.01 13.09 2.51
CA ILE A 4 -18.11 11.95 2.61
C ILE A 4 -16.85 12.21 1.78
N VAL A 5 -15.70 11.98 2.38
CA VAL A 5 -14.41 11.94 1.67
C VAL A 5 -13.74 10.60 1.98
N LYS A 6 -13.37 9.87 0.93
CA LYS A 6 -12.59 8.63 1.02
C LYS A 6 -11.17 8.91 0.57
N ILE A 7 -10.19 8.43 1.34
CA ILE A 7 -8.79 8.30 0.92
C ILE A 7 -8.46 6.82 0.79
N ARG A 8 -7.95 6.42 -0.37
CA ARG A 8 -7.50 5.06 -0.67
C ARG A 8 -5.97 5.05 -0.79
N GLY A 9 -5.32 4.15 -0.07
CA GLY A 9 -3.92 3.77 -0.27
C GLY A 9 -3.81 2.32 -0.73
N SER A 10 -2.93 2.06 -1.69
CA SER A 10 -2.68 0.72 -2.19
C SER A 10 -1.21 0.56 -2.57
N VAL A 11 -0.67 -0.63 -2.25
CA VAL A 11 0.67 -1.05 -2.65
C VAL A 11 0.54 -2.31 -3.48
N PHE A 12 1.16 -2.36 -4.65
CA PHE A 12 1.05 -3.50 -5.57
C PHE A 12 2.33 -3.77 -6.34
N ALA A 13 2.51 -5.03 -6.73
CA ALA A 13 3.58 -5.51 -7.58
C ALA A 13 3.04 -5.70 -9.01
N PRO A 14 3.44 -4.89 -10.01
CA PRO A 14 2.82 -4.90 -11.34
C PRO A 14 3.07 -6.19 -12.14
N TYR A 15 4.12 -6.93 -11.80
CA TYR A 15 4.51 -8.17 -12.46
C TYR A 15 3.66 -9.37 -11.98
N ALA A 16 3.66 -10.46 -12.77
CA ALA A 16 3.05 -11.73 -12.36
C ALA A 16 3.94 -12.50 -11.39
N TRP A 17 5.25 -12.51 -11.65
CA TRP A 17 6.28 -13.12 -10.82
C TRP A 17 7.46 -12.16 -10.73
N LEU A 18 8.01 -11.99 -9.53
CA LEU A 18 9.25 -11.28 -9.31
C LEU A 18 10.40 -12.05 -9.96
N GLU A 19 11.42 -11.33 -10.41
CA GLU A 19 12.65 -11.96 -10.89
C GLU A 19 13.23 -12.94 -9.85
N PRO A 20 13.76 -14.11 -10.26
CA PRO A 20 14.24 -15.13 -9.34
C PRO A 20 15.35 -14.61 -8.42
N ILE A 21 15.16 -14.77 -7.11
CA ILE A 21 16.17 -14.46 -6.09
C ILE A 21 16.86 -15.75 -5.69
N LYS A 22 18.18 -15.82 -5.89
CA LYS A 22 18.99 -16.99 -5.48
C LYS A 22 19.46 -16.84 -4.04
N ASP A 23 19.15 -17.82 -3.21
CA ASP A 23 19.78 -17.95 -1.90
C ASP A 23 21.21 -18.51 -2.06
N PRO A 24 22.24 -17.76 -1.66
CA PRO A 24 23.63 -18.19 -1.80
C PRO A 24 23.97 -19.39 -0.91
N THR A 25 23.21 -19.64 0.16
CA THR A 25 23.48 -20.71 1.14
C THR A 25 22.93 -22.05 0.66
N THR A 26 21.66 -22.08 0.24
CA THR A 26 20.98 -23.30 -0.18
C THR A 26 21.07 -23.56 -1.69
N GLY A 27 21.30 -22.51 -2.48
CA GLY A 27 21.22 -22.55 -3.93
C GLY A 27 19.79 -22.49 -4.47
N ASN A 28 18.77 -22.40 -3.62
CA ASN A 28 17.37 -22.30 -4.01
C ASN A 28 17.08 -21.00 -4.77
N LEU A 29 16.20 -21.06 -5.76
CA LEU A 29 15.64 -19.89 -6.44
C LEU A 29 14.23 -19.62 -5.92
N PHE A 30 13.97 -18.38 -5.50
CA PHE A 30 12.68 -17.91 -5.00
C PHE A 30 12.05 -16.95 -6.00
N GLU A 31 10.83 -17.25 -6.43
CA GLU A 31 10.01 -16.38 -7.28
C GLU A 31 8.71 -16.08 -6.52
N TYR A 32 8.41 -14.80 -6.28
CA TYR A 32 7.21 -14.37 -5.57
C TYR A 32 6.16 -13.86 -6.54
N THR A 33 4.90 -14.25 -6.36
CA THR A 33 3.80 -13.73 -7.18
C THR A 33 3.57 -12.24 -6.91
N GLY A 34 3.40 -11.45 -7.97
CA GLY A 34 2.88 -10.09 -7.88
C GLY A 34 1.36 -10.02 -8.07
N ASP A 35 0.88 -8.85 -8.50
CA ASP A 35 -0.53 -8.50 -8.71
C ASP A 35 -0.96 -8.52 -10.18
N ALA A 36 0.01 -8.58 -11.12
CA ALA A 36 -0.22 -8.62 -12.57
C ALA A 36 -1.23 -7.55 -13.05
N ARG A 37 -1.03 -6.29 -12.62
CA ARG A 37 -1.89 -5.16 -12.97
C ARG A 37 -1.10 -3.87 -13.10
N GLU A 38 -1.76 -2.85 -13.62
CA GLU A 38 -1.28 -1.47 -13.61
C GLU A 38 -2.05 -0.63 -12.57
N PHE A 39 -1.68 0.65 -12.48
CA PHE A 39 -2.33 1.64 -11.61
C PHE A 39 -3.83 1.73 -11.89
N THR A 40 -4.63 1.64 -10.85
CA THR A 40 -6.09 1.79 -10.94
C THR A 40 -6.72 2.02 -9.56
N PRO A 41 -7.67 2.95 -9.44
CA PRO A 41 -8.40 3.13 -8.19
C PRO A 41 -9.39 1.97 -7.92
N TYR A 42 -9.69 1.13 -8.92
CA TYR A 42 -10.75 0.12 -8.88
C TYR A 42 -10.27 -1.28 -8.46
N ALA A 43 -9.18 -1.38 -7.69
CA ALA A 43 -8.61 -2.66 -7.24
C ALA A 43 -9.13 -3.15 -5.86
N VAL A 44 -9.97 -2.36 -5.18
CA VAL A 44 -10.50 -2.67 -3.84
C VAL A 44 -11.10 -4.08 -3.79
N ASN A 45 -10.75 -4.88 -2.79
CA ASN A 45 -11.27 -6.24 -2.58
C ASN A 45 -11.01 -7.23 -3.73
N ALA A 46 -10.17 -6.89 -4.71
CA ALA A 46 -9.85 -7.78 -5.83
C ALA A 46 -8.73 -8.79 -5.49
N MET A 47 -8.14 -8.69 -4.30
CA MET A 47 -6.91 -9.43 -3.92
C MET A 47 -5.76 -9.21 -4.91
N ARG A 48 -5.70 -8.01 -5.49
CA ARG A 48 -4.67 -7.54 -6.43
C ARG A 48 -3.85 -6.39 -5.88
N SER A 49 -3.63 -6.37 -4.57
CA SER A 49 -2.67 -5.45 -3.96
C SER A 49 -1.95 -6.18 -2.85
N ARG A 50 -0.66 -5.90 -2.68
CA ARG A 50 0.12 -6.36 -1.52
C ARG A 50 -0.49 -5.87 -0.22
N LEU A 51 -0.96 -4.62 -0.24
CA LEU A 51 -1.66 -3.94 0.83
C LEU A 51 -2.76 -3.03 0.28
N GLU A 52 -3.88 -2.95 0.99
CA GLU A 52 -4.99 -2.02 0.74
C GLU A 52 -5.42 -1.35 2.04
N GLN A 53 -5.64 -0.05 1.97
CA GLN A 53 -6.24 0.73 3.04
C GLN A 53 -7.25 1.73 2.47
N GLU A 54 -8.41 1.84 3.10
CA GLU A 54 -9.36 2.92 2.84
C GLU A 54 -9.70 3.62 4.16
N VAL A 55 -9.72 4.95 4.15
CA VAL A 55 -10.22 5.77 5.25
C VAL A 55 -11.38 6.61 4.72
N ILE A 56 -12.53 6.49 5.36
CA ILE A 56 -13.77 7.18 5.01
C ILE A 56 -14.07 8.19 6.12
N ILE A 57 -14.05 9.45 5.74
CA ILE A 57 -14.40 10.59 6.58
C ILE A 57 -15.87 10.90 6.33
N ASP A 58 -16.69 10.80 7.36
CA ASP A 58 -18.10 11.19 7.32
C ASP A 58 -18.27 12.49 8.12
N PHE A 59 -18.32 13.63 7.42
CA PHE A 59 -18.48 14.96 8.03
C PHE A 59 -19.87 15.15 8.63
N TYR A 60 -20.87 14.39 8.15
CA TYR A 60 -22.23 14.45 8.68
C TYR A 60 -22.31 13.79 10.05
N LYS A 61 -21.70 12.61 10.20
CA LYS A 61 -21.64 11.88 11.48
C LYS A 61 -20.51 12.33 12.40
N LYS A 62 -19.52 13.06 11.87
CA LYS A 62 -18.23 13.32 12.53
C LYS A 62 -17.51 12.03 12.94
N GLU A 63 -17.50 11.07 12.03
CA GLU A 63 -16.88 9.75 12.23
C GLU A 63 -15.84 9.46 11.16
N ILE A 64 -14.85 8.65 11.53
CA ILE A 64 -13.89 8.06 10.59
C ILE A 64 -14.03 6.54 10.64
N PHE A 65 -14.15 5.94 9.46
CA PHE A 65 -14.12 4.50 9.28
C PHE A 65 -12.86 4.11 8.53
N SER A 66 -12.19 3.04 8.96
CA SER A 66 -11.01 2.52 8.28
C SER A 66 -11.21 1.06 7.88
N HIS A 67 -10.79 0.73 6.67
CA HIS A 67 -10.70 -0.63 6.17
C HIS A 67 -9.24 -0.92 5.81
N ALA A 68 -8.79 -2.14 6.10
CA ALA A 68 -7.47 -2.62 5.73
C ALA A 68 -7.56 -4.07 5.25
N ASN A 69 -6.77 -4.41 4.23
CA ASN A 69 -6.60 -5.77 3.74
C ASN A 69 -5.17 -5.96 3.20
N ALA A 70 -4.74 -7.21 3.08
CA ALA A 70 -3.41 -7.55 2.58
C ALA A 70 -3.44 -8.85 1.77
N CYS A 71 -2.44 -9.02 0.90
CA CYS A 71 -2.40 -10.14 -0.04
C CYS A 71 -2.16 -11.51 0.62
N ILE A 72 -2.41 -12.54 -0.20
CA ILE A 72 -1.81 -13.86 -0.01
C ILE A 72 -0.52 -13.87 -0.83
N VAL A 73 0.60 -14.05 -0.15
CA VAL A 73 1.91 -14.25 -0.78
C VAL A 73 2.00 -15.70 -1.22
N THR A 74 2.30 -15.92 -2.50
CA THR A 74 2.71 -17.23 -3.02
C THR A 74 4.17 -17.14 -3.45
N VAL A 75 4.97 -18.11 -3.01
CA VAL A 75 6.37 -18.27 -3.47
C VAL A 75 6.51 -19.61 -4.16
N LYS A 76 7.17 -19.59 -5.32
CA LYS A 76 7.67 -20.77 -6.02
C LYS A 76 9.15 -20.91 -5.66
N ILE A 77 9.53 -22.11 -5.22
CA ILE A 77 10.90 -22.45 -4.82
C ILE A 77 11.39 -23.47 -5.83
N THR A 78 12.47 -23.16 -6.55
CA THR A 78 13.16 -24.12 -7.40
C THR A 78 14.43 -24.56 -6.70
N ASN A 79 14.51 -25.83 -6.33
CA ASN A 79 15.66 -26.43 -5.64
C ASN A 79 16.83 -26.66 -6.63
N PRO A 80 18.08 -26.83 -6.15
CA PRO A 80 19.25 -27.08 -7.01
C PRO A 80 19.13 -28.31 -7.91
N ASP A 81 18.32 -29.30 -7.53
CA ASP A 81 18.02 -30.50 -8.31
C ASP A 81 16.96 -30.28 -9.41
N GLY A 82 16.40 -29.06 -9.50
CA GLY A 82 15.35 -28.67 -10.43
C GLY A 82 13.93 -28.97 -9.97
N SER A 83 13.73 -29.58 -8.80
CA SER A 83 12.40 -29.79 -8.22
C SER A 83 11.76 -28.46 -7.81
N ILE A 84 10.41 -28.41 -7.87
CA ILE A 84 9.64 -27.18 -7.63
C ILE A 84 8.66 -27.39 -6.48
N GLU A 85 8.67 -26.45 -5.54
CA GLU A 85 7.73 -26.36 -4.43
C GLU A 85 6.97 -25.03 -4.43
N TYR A 86 5.76 -25.02 -3.86
CA TYR A 86 4.98 -23.79 -3.67
C TYR A 86 4.60 -23.63 -2.20
N LYS A 87 4.77 -22.42 -1.67
CA LYS A 87 4.29 -22.04 -0.33
C LYS A 87 3.36 -20.83 -0.43
N LYS A 88 2.39 -20.78 0.49
CA LYS A 88 1.44 -19.67 0.60
C LYS A 88 1.37 -19.17 2.04
N GLY A 89 1.26 -17.86 2.20
CA GLY A 89 1.08 -17.21 3.50
C GLY A 89 0.21 -15.96 3.34
N ARG A 90 -0.51 -15.57 4.38
CA ARG A 90 -1.31 -14.35 4.38
C ARG A 90 -0.61 -13.28 5.19
N THR A 91 -0.42 -12.12 4.60
CA THR A 91 0.15 -10.96 5.30
C THR A 91 -0.82 -10.46 6.36
N SER A 92 -0.28 -10.13 7.55
CA SER A 92 -1.04 -9.54 8.65
C SER A 92 -1.50 -8.12 8.29
N THR A 93 -2.66 -7.71 8.82
CA THR A 93 -3.18 -6.34 8.65
C THR A 93 -3.02 -5.50 9.93
N GLU A 94 -2.34 -6.02 10.96
CA GLU A 94 -2.28 -5.40 12.29
C GLU A 94 -1.61 -4.01 12.28
N ASN A 95 -0.64 -3.80 11.39
CA ASN A 95 0.10 -2.54 11.26
C ASN A 95 -0.41 -1.65 10.11
N ILE A 96 -1.65 -1.89 9.65
CA ILE A 96 -2.33 -1.06 8.64
C ILE A 96 -3.42 -0.27 9.37
N VAL A 97 -3.06 0.92 9.82
CA VAL A 97 -3.83 1.66 10.85
C VAL A 97 -4.13 3.10 10.44
N CYS A 98 -5.26 3.61 10.93
CA CYS A 98 -5.61 5.01 10.91
C CYS A 98 -5.55 5.53 12.36
N THR A 99 -4.67 6.49 12.64
CA THR A 99 -4.40 6.98 13.99
C THR A 99 -4.42 8.51 14.06
N ASN A 100 -4.27 9.05 15.27
CA ASN A 100 -4.17 10.49 15.53
C ASN A 100 -5.33 11.30 14.95
N VAL A 101 -6.56 10.77 15.04
CA VAL A 101 -7.76 11.45 14.57
C VAL A 101 -8.09 12.63 15.47
N VAL A 102 -8.11 13.83 14.91
CA VAL A 102 -8.45 15.08 15.60
C VAL A 102 -9.48 15.85 14.78
N TRP A 103 -10.68 16.01 15.33
CA TRP A 103 -11.76 16.78 14.72
C TRP A 103 -11.71 18.24 15.15
N GLY A 104 -11.75 19.14 14.18
CA GLY A 104 -12.09 20.55 14.35
C GLY A 104 -13.57 20.81 14.13
N THR A 105 -13.93 22.10 13.98
CA THR A 105 -15.31 22.48 13.69
C THR A 105 -15.76 22.01 12.31
N ASP A 106 -14.95 22.29 11.28
CA ASP A 106 -15.23 22.00 9.87
C ASP A 106 -14.05 21.30 9.17
N GLU A 107 -13.22 20.60 9.93
CA GLU A 107 -12.05 19.89 9.43
C GLU A 107 -11.68 18.70 10.32
N VAL A 108 -10.87 17.80 9.79
CA VAL A 108 -10.31 16.66 10.52
C VAL A 108 -8.88 16.41 10.07
N SER A 109 -8.02 16.07 11.02
CA SER A 109 -6.66 15.57 10.76
C SER A 109 -6.52 14.14 11.24
N PHE A 110 -5.74 13.35 10.53
CA PHE A 110 -5.42 11.96 10.91
C PHE A 110 -4.15 11.47 10.19
N LYS A 111 -3.64 10.32 10.63
CA LYS A 111 -2.51 9.64 10.03
C LYS A 111 -2.93 8.27 9.49
N MET A 112 -2.64 8.00 8.22
CA MET A 112 -2.68 6.65 7.66
C MET A 112 -1.28 6.06 7.70
N SER A 113 -1.10 4.89 8.31
CA SER A 113 0.18 4.18 8.38
C SER A 113 -0.03 2.75 7.92
N ALA A 114 0.91 2.24 7.14
CA ALA A 114 0.92 0.88 6.65
C ALA A 114 2.31 0.29 6.80
N SER A 115 2.37 -0.94 7.33
CA SER A 115 3.56 -1.78 7.33
C SER A 115 3.15 -3.22 7.08
N ALA A 116 3.58 -3.79 5.96
CA ALA A 116 3.17 -5.13 5.52
C ALA A 116 4.38 -6.03 5.23
N SER A 117 4.69 -6.92 6.17
CA SER A 117 5.80 -7.88 6.04
C SER A 117 5.42 -9.13 5.24
N ASN A 118 6.43 -9.79 4.67
CA ASN A 118 6.25 -11.07 3.99
C ASN A 118 6.07 -12.22 5.02
N PRO A 119 4.91 -12.90 5.05
CA PRO A 119 4.63 -13.97 6.03
C PRO A 119 5.46 -15.24 5.79
N LEU A 120 6.12 -15.37 4.64
CA LEU A 120 6.93 -16.53 4.27
C LEU A 120 8.44 -16.28 4.37
N ASN A 121 8.85 -15.06 4.69
CA ASN A 121 10.24 -14.69 4.93
C ASN A 121 10.31 -13.62 6.01
N THR A 122 10.54 -14.02 7.26
CA THR A 122 10.59 -13.11 8.41
C THR A 122 11.82 -12.19 8.41
N ALA A 123 12.81 -12.46 7.57
CA ALA A 123 13.97 -11.59 7.38
C ALA A 123 13.73 -10.52 6.29
N ALA A 124 12.68 -10.65 5.48
CA ALA A 124 12.34 -9.63 4.49
C ALA A 124 11.76 -8.39 5.18
N PRO A 125 12.25 -7.18 4.84
CA PRO A 125 11.64 -5.94 5.31
C PRO A 125 10.17 -5.83 4.88
N ALA A 126 9.42 -4.99 5.59
CA ALA A 126 8.04 -4.67 5.25
C ALA A 126 7.98 -3.69 4.07
N ALA A 127 6.82 -3.59 3.43
CA ALA A 127 6.49 -2.44 2.60
C ALA A 127 5.76 -1.41 3.47
N ASP A 128 6.33 -0.21 3.54
CA ASP A 128 5.92 0.85 4.45
C ASP A 128 5.42 2.09 3.70
N TYR A 129 4.40 2.73 4.28
CA TYR A 129 4.06 4.12 4.00
C TYR A 129 3.46 4.82 5.21
N VAL A 130 3.53 6.15 5.19
CA VAL A 130 2.80 7.03 6.10
C VAL A 130 2.20 8.21 5.32
N LEU A 131 0.94 8.56 5.60
CA LEU A 131 0.31 9.79 5.15
C LEU A 131 -0.18 10.58 6.36
N THR A 132 0.18 11.85 6.44
CA THR A 132 -0.44 12.85 7.32
C THR A 132 -1.45 13.63 6.50
N ILE A 133 -2.71 13.58 6.90
CA ILE A 133 -3.83 14.09 6.12
C ILE A 133 -4.63 15.10 6.94
N HIS A 134 -4.94 16.24 6.34
CA HIS A 134 -5.89 17.22 6.83
C HIS A 134 -6.98 17.41 5.76
N VAL A 135 -8.24 17.26 6.13
CA VAL A 135 -9.38 17.44 5.21
C VAL A 135 -10.37 18.41 5.80
N ASN A 136 -10.80 19.39 5.00
CA ASN A 136 -11.87 20.30 5.39
C ASN A 136 -13.23 19.87 4.81
N LYS A 137 -14.31 20.46 5.34
CA LYS A 137 -15.70 20.16 4.97
C LYS A 137 -16.09 20.59 3.55
N SER A 138 -15.22 21.32 2.86
CA SER A 138 -15.38 21.56 1.41
C SER A 138 -14.89 20.37 0.58
N GLY A 139 -14.23 19.40 1.21
CA GLY A 139 -13.65 18.22 0.59
C GLY A 139 -12.20 18.40 0.17
N VAL A 140 -11.57 19.56 0.42
CA VAL A 140 -10.15 19.77 0.11
C VAL A 140 -9.29 19.05 1.14
N ALA A 141 -8.33 18.27 0.65
CA ALA A 141 -7.39 17.48 1.42
C ALA A 141 -5.96 17.99 1.20
N GLN A 142 -5.26 18.29 2.28
CA GLN A 142 -3.81 18.53 2.31
C GLN A 142 -3.14 17.26 2.78
N ILE A 143 -2.18 16.76 2.00
CA ILE A 143 -1.59 15.44 2.23
C ILE A 143 -0.09 15.54 2.13
N GLU A 144 0.58 15.06 3.16
CA GLU A 144 2.02 14.81 3.19
C GLU A 144 2.24 13.32 3.35
N GLY A 145 3.01 12.72 2.45
CA GLY A 145 3.25 11.28 2.44
C GLY A 145 4.72 10.92 2.37
N ALA A 146 5.07 9.76 2.91
CA ALA A 146 6.35 9.08 2.69
C ALA A 146 6.12 7.58 2.50
N HIS A 147 6.97 6.93 1.71
CA HIS A 147 6.91 5.50 1.43
C HIS A 147 8.27 4.97 0.93
N ASP A 148 8.43 3.65 0.94
CA ASP A 148 9.62 2.97 0.37
C ASP A 148 9.64 3.03 -1.16
N GLY A 149 10.80 2.81 -1.79
CA GLY A 149 10.92 2.83 -3.25
C GLY A 149 10.32 1.64 -3.99
N PHE A 150 9.91 0.58 -3.29
CA PHE A 150 9.42 -0.66 -3.92
C PHE A 150 8.20 -1.23 -3.19
N PRO A 151 7.21 -1.84 -3.88
CA PRO A 151 7.05 -1.95 -5.34
C PRO A 151 6.37 -0.68 -5.90
N CYS A 152 5.10 -0.72 -6.28
CA CYS A 152 4.34 0.46 -6.70
C CYS A 152 3.39 0.93 -5.60
N TYR A 153 3.28 2.24 -5.44
CA TYR A 153 2.38 2.90 -4.48
C TYR A 153 1.38 3.75 -5.24
N GLU A 154 0.12 3.74 -4.81
CA GLU A 154 -0.92 4.59 -5.39
C GLU A 154 -1.91 5.07 -4.33
N PHE A 155 -2.23 6.35 -4.41
CA PHE A 155 -3.13 7.02 -3.49
C PHE A 155 -4.19 7.81 -4.25
N TYR A 156 -5.45 7.64 -3.85
CA TYR A 156 -6.58 8.29 -4.49
C TYR A 156 -7.53 8.90 -3.46
N LYS A 157 -8.22 9.95 -3.88
CA LYS A 157 -9.32 10.58 -3.14
C LYS A 157 -10.63 10.34 -3.88
N GLN A 158 -11.73 10.24 -3.16
CA GLN A 158 -13.08 10.26 -3.72
C GLN A 158 -13.99 11.05 -2.80
N THR A 159 -14.73 12.02 -3.34
CA THR A 159 -15.69 12.83 -2.59
C THR A 159 -17.12 12.48 -3.02
N ASP A 160 -18.01 12.27 -2.04
CA ASP A 160 -19.44 12.03 -2.23
C ASP A 160 -19.78 10.99 -3.33
N PHE A 161 -19.02 9.89 -3.35
CA PHE A 161 -19.16 8.80 -4.36
C PHE A 161 -18.93 9.24 -5.81
N GLY A 162 -18.32 10.40 -6.03
CA GLY A 162 -17.91 10.91 -7.34
C GLY A 162 -16.76 10.10 -7.98
N PRO A 163 -16.14 10.63 -9.05
CA PRO A 163 -14.96 10.00 -9.63
C PRO A 163 -13.78 10.00 -8.65
N PHE A 164 -12.86 9.05 -8.86
CA PHE A 164 -11.59 9.06 -8.13
C PHE A 164 -10.67 10.16 -8.68
N GLU A 165 -10.00 10.84 -7.78
CA GLU A 165 -8.98 11.84 -8.06
C GLU A 165 -7.62 11.27 -7.62
N LEU A 166 -6.61 11.39 -8.48
CA LEU A 166 -5.27 10.91 -8.17
C LEU A 166 -4.58 11.86 -7.18
N ILE A 167 -4.13 11.32 -6.04
CA ILE A 167 -3.29 12.06 -5.08
C ILE A 167 -1.83 11.94 -5.50
N TYR A 168 -1.35 10.70 -5.68
CA TYR A 168 0.05 10.40 -5.96
C TYR A 168 0.22 8.95 -6.43
N THR A 169 1.18 8.70 -7.33
CA THR A 169 1.67 7.35 -7.65
C THR A 169 3.18 7.29 -7.65
N HIS A 170 3.73 6.14 -7.25
CA HIS A 170 5.13 5.76 -7.41
C HIS A 170 5.22 4.47 -8.20
N ASP A 171 6.10 4.43 -9.19
CA ASP A 171 6.38 3.27 -10.03
C ASP A 171 7.88 2.96 -10.00
N PHE A 172 8.27 1.93 -9.25
CA PHE A 172 9.68 1.53 -9.10
C PHE A 172 10.38 1.28 -10.44
N ARG A 173 9.63 0.90 -11.49
CA ARG A 173 10.18 0.64 -12.83
C ARG A 173 10.70 1.92 -13.49
N LYS A 174 10.21 3.09 -13.07
CA LYS A 174 10.63 4.40 -13.58
C LYS A 174 11.81 4.97 -12.81
N THR A 175 11.90 4.68 -11.53
CA THR A 175 12.98 5.14 -10.64
C THR A 175 14.16 4.17 -10.60
N GLY A 176 13.95 2.92 -11.00
CA GLY A 176 14.99 1.88 -10.98
C GLY A 176 15.18 1.26 -9.59
N ASP A 177 14.25 1.47 -8.66
CA ASP A 177 14.30 0.85 -7.34
C ASP A 177 14.14 -0.67 -7.47
N THR A 178 14.66 -1.40 -6.49
CA THR A 178 14.65 -2.86 -6.45
C THR A 178 14.03 -3.33 -5.15
N PRO A 179 13.80 -4.65 -4.92
CA PRO A 179 13.35 -5.12 -3.61
C PRO A 179 14.23 -4.69 -2.43
N ALA A 180 15.48 -4.26 -2.66
CA ALA A 180 16.34 -3.69 -1.63
C ALA A 180 15.82 -2.36 -1.06
N ALA A 181 14.99 -1.62 -1.81
CA ALA A 181 14.37 -0.37 -1.38
C ALA A 181 13.29 -0.55 -0.31
N LEU A 182 12.88 -1.80 0.00
CA LEU A 182 12.07 -2.10 1.18
C LEU A 182 12.88 -1.99 2.49
N ALA A 183 14.21 -2.01 2.41
CA ALA A 183 15.06 -1.93 3.58
C ALA A 183 15.42 -0.48 3.92
N GLY A 184 15.43 -0.15 5.21
CA GLY A 184 15.88 1.15 5.70
C GLY A 184 14.72 2.09 5.98
N GLU A 185 14.93 3.37 5.67
CA GLU A 185 13.92 4.42 5.88
C GLU A 185 13.10 4.65 4.59
N MET A 186 11.87 5.12 4.74
CA MET A 186 11.04 5.55 3.61
C MET A 186 11.70 6.71 2.85
N GLU A 187 12.26 6.42 1.68
CA GLU A 187 13.14 7.34 0.94
C GLU A 187 12.42 8.29 -0.01
N TYR A 188 11.15 8.03 -0.33
CA TYR A 188 10.32 8.91 -1.14
C TYR A 188 9.33 9.67 -0.28
N SER A 189 9.13 10.95 -0.60
CA SER A 189 8.12 11.78 0.04
C SER A 189 7.42 12.70 -0.95
N PHE A 190 6.19 13.07 -0.63
CA PHE A 190 5.39 13.98 -1.45
C PHE A 190 4.49 14.86 -0.58
N LYS A 191 4.12 16.02 -1.15
CA LYS A 191 3.15 16.93 -0.56
C LYS A 191 2.20 17.41 -1.65
N THR A 192 0.90 17.37 -1.39
CA THR A 192 -0.13 17.79 -2.35
C THR A 192 -1.36 18.38 -1.66
N THR A 193 -2.18 19.06 -2.45
CA THR A 193 -3.49 19.59 -2.05
C THR A 193 -4.49 19.30 -3.15
N ILE A 194 -5.62 18.67 -2.80
CA ILE A 194 -6.62 18.20 -3.76
C ILE A 194 -8.04 18.30 -3.22
#